data_AF-A0A1U8CDK0-F1
#
_entry.id   AF-A0A1U8CDK0-F1
#
_cell.length_a   1.000
_cell.length_b   1.000
_cell.length_c   1.000
_cell.angle_alpha   90.00
_cell.angle_beta   90.00
_cell.angle_gamma   90.00
#
_symmetry.space_group_name_H-M   'P 1'
#
loop_
_entity.id
_entity.type
_entity.pdbx_description
1 polymer ?
#
loop_
_entity_poly.entity_id
_entity_poly.type
_entity_poly.pdbx_seq_one_letter_code
_entity_poly.pdbx_strand_id
1 'polypeptide(L)'
;MNATCNGSVWQEPFNYIFGIYSVLLLVLGLLLNGLALWVFCWRMDQWTETRVYMTNLAVADLCLLCSLPFMLYSLRNTSDTPACQLSQGIYLVNRYMSISLVTAIAVDRYVAVRHPMRARELRSPRQAAAVCVALWVVVVASLVVRWRLGLQEGGFCFRSHTRHNFSTITFSLLGFYLPLAIVVFCSLQVVTVLVQRPTTDVAQAEATRKATRMVWANLAVFVICFLPLHVVLTVQVSLGLNTCAARYTFSRALSITSRLSDANCCLDAICYYYMAREFQEASTSATSSKTPHRSQDSQSLTLT
;
A
#
# COMPACT_ATOMS: atom_id res chain seq x y z
N MET A 1 13.85 -32.83 -23.32
CA MET A 1 13.04 -32.33 -24.46
C MET A 1 12.65 -30.89 -24.19
N ASN A 2 13.32 -29.93 -24.84
CA ASN A 2 12.94 -28.52 -24.83
C ASN A 2 11.67 -28.35 -25.66
N ALA A 3 10.51 -28.59 -25.06
CA ALA A 3 9.25 -28.22 -25.67
C ALA A 3 9.12 -26.70 -25.60
N THR A 4 9.45 -26.02 -26.71
CA THR A 4 9.02 -24.65 -26.95
C THR A 4 7.50 -24.67 -27.02
N CYS A 5 6.84 -24.36 -25.91
CA CYS A 5 5.43 -24.06 -25.95
C CYS A 5 5.29 -22.83 -26.85
N ASN A 6 4.72 -22.98 -28.05
CA ASN A 6 4.32 -21.84 -28.88
C ASN A 6 3.24 -21.11 -28.10
N GLY A 7 3.67 -20.18 -27.24
CA GLY A 7 2.78 -19.30 -26.51
C GLY A 7 2.06 -18.48 -27.54
N SER A 8 0.76 -18.74 -27.71
CA SER A 8 -0.10 -17.83 -28.43
C SER A 8 0.12 -16.44 -27.85
N VAL A 9 0.68 -15.56 -28.68
CA VAL A 9 0.63 -14.11 -28.55
C VAL A 9 -0.72 -13.75 -27.93
N TRP A 10 -0.68 -13.08 -26.77
CA TRP A 10 -1.85 -12.59 -26.05
C TRP A 10 -2.99 -12.27 -27.01
N GLN A 11 -4.15 -12.91 -26.85
CA GLN A 11 -5.32 -12.59 -27.67
C GLN A 11 -5.55 -11.07 -27.59
N GLU A 12 -5.56 -10.39 -28.75
CA GLU A 12 -5.77 -8.94 -28.91
C GLU A 12 -6.75 -8.31 -27.88
N PRO A 13 -7.92 -8.91 -27.56
CA PRO A 13 -8.83 -8.36 -26.54
C PRO A 13 -8.21 -8.21 -25.13
N PHE A 14 -7.31 -9.09 -24.69
CA PHE A 14 -6.67 -8.98 -23.38
C PHE A 14 -5.74 -7.77 -23.29
N ASN A 15 -4.98 -7.48 -24.36
CA ASN A 15 -4.08 -6.33 -24.39
C ASN A 15 -4.88 -5.01 -24.38
N TYR A 16 -6.00 -4.98 -25.12
CA TYR A 16 -6.88 -3.80 -25.15
C TYR A 16 -7.52 -3.52 -23.79
N ILE A 17 -8.05 -4.54 -23.11
CA ILE A 17 -8.62 -4.41 -21.76
C ILE A 17 -7.56 -3.93 -20.76
N PHE A 18 -6.35 -4.50 -20.81
CA PHE A 18 -5.25 -4.07 -19.93
C PHE A 18 -4.78 -2.64 -20.23
N GLY A 19 -4.80 -2.22 -21.49
CA GLY A 19 -4.52 -0.84 -21.89
C GLY A 19 -5.54 0.13 -21.27
N ILE A 20 -6.84 -0.12 -21.46
CA ILE A 20 -7.91 0.70 -20.87
C ILE A 20 -7.77 0.75 -19.35
N TYR A 21 -7.60 -0.41 -18.72
CA TYR A 21 -7.44 -0.50 -17.27
C TYR A 21 -6.25 0.33 -16.77
N SER A 22 -5.10 0.24 -17.44
CA SER A 22 -3.90 0.99 -17.06
C SER A 22 -4.09 2.51 -17.24
N VAL A 23 -4.82 2.94 -18.27
CA VAL A 23 -5.16 4.36 -18.47
C VAL A 23 -6.12 4.85 -17.38
N LEU A 24 -7.11 4.03 -17.00
CA LEU A 24 -8.02 4.36 -15.90
C LEU A 24 -7.27 4.48 -14.57
N LEU A 25 -6.37 3.54 -14.27
CA LEU A 25 -5.50 3.63 -13.10
C LEU A 25 -4.62 4.88 -13.14
N LEU A 26 -4.03 5.19 -14.30
CA LEU A 26 -3.21 6.38 -14.48
C LEU A 26 -3.99 7.66 -14.14
N VAL A 27 -5.15 7.85 -14.76
CA VAL A 27 -5.96 9.07 -14.56
C VAL A 27 -6.48 9.15 -13.13
N LEU A 28 -7.13 8.08 -12.64
CA LEU A 28 -7.72 8.08 -11.31
C LEU A 28 -6.65 8.16 -10.23
N GLY A 29 -5.57 7.39 -10.37
CA GLY A 29 -4.47 7.35 -9.41
C GLY A 29 -3.74 8.69 -9.31
N LEU A 30 -3.47 9.37 -10.43
CA LEU A 30 -2.84 10.69 -10.41
C LEU A 30 -3.72 11.72 -9.71
N LEU A 31 -5.03 11.70 -9.98
CA LEU A 31 -5.99 12.59 -9.32
C LEU A 31 -6.06 12.33 -7.81
N LEU A 32 -6.24 11.07 -7.40
CA LEU A 32 -6.41 10.70 -6.00
C LEU A 32 -5.14 10.93 -5.18
N ASN A 33 -3.99 10.44 -5.65
CA ASN A 33 -2.72 10.58 -4.93
C ASN A 33 -2.19 12.02 -4.99
N GLY A 34 -2.37 12.71 -6.12
CA GLY A 34 -2.02 14.12 -6.26
C GLY A 34 -2.83 15.01 -5.31
N LEU A 35 -4.15 14.81 -5.26
CA LEU A 35 -5.00 15.52 -4.30
C LEU A 35 -4.65 15.18 -2.85
N ALA A 36 -4.38 13.90 -2.55
CA ALA A 36 -3.96 13.47 -1.22
C ALA A 36 -2.66 14.17 -0.80
N LEU A 37 -1.61 14.14 -1.64
CA LEU A 37 -0.38 14.87 -1.36
C LEU A 37 -0.61 16.37 -1.21
N TRP A 38 -1.44 16.97 -2.05
CA TRP A 38 -1.77 18.39 -1.92
C TRP A 38 -2.36 18.69 -0.53
N VAL A 39 -3.35 17.92 -0.10
CA VAL A 39 -3.98 18.06 1.23
C VAL A 39 -2.96 17.80 2.34
N PHE A 40 -2.18 16.72 2.22
CA PHE A 40 -1.20 16.31 3.22
C PHE A 40 0.02 17.22 3.27
N CYS A 41 0.28 18.07 2.30
CA CYS A 41 1.44 18.98 2.36
C CYS A 41 0.99 20.39 2.73
N TRP A 42 -0.14 20.87 2.22
CA TRP A 42 -0.53 22.28 2.32
C TRP A 42 -1.79 22.57 3.14
N ARG A 43 -2.66 21.59 3.41
CA ARG A 43 -3.92 21.83 4.16
C ARG A 43 -3.86 21.39 5.61
N MET A 44 -2.92 20.51 5.95
CA MET A 44 -2.82 19.97 7.31
C MET A 44 -1.66 20.65 8.05
N ASP A 45 -1.95 21.27 9.18
CA ASP A 45 -0.95 22.06 9.93
C ASP A 45 -0.03 21.18 10.78
N GLN A 46 -0.47 19.98 11.18
CA GLN A 46 0.28 19.10 12.07
C GLN A 46 0.69 17.79 11.40
N TRP A 47 1.98 17.48 11.45
CA TRP A 47 2.51 16.20 11.01
C TRP A 47 2.26 15.13 12.07
N THR A 48 1.60 14.04 11.66
CA THR A 48 1.39 12.84 12.48
C THR A 48 2.15 11.67 11.86
N GLU A 49 2.38 10.60 12.63
CA GLU A 49 3.07 9.39 12.14
C GLU A 49 2.36 8.81 10.92
N THR A 50 1.03 8.75 11.00
CA THR A 50 0.18 8.24 9.93
C THR A 50 0.25 9.10 8.68
N ARG A 51 0.25 10.43 8.82
CA ARG A 51 0.43 11.34 7.69
C ARG A 51 1.78 11.09 7.01
N VAL A 52 2.85 10.86 7.76
CA VAL A 52 4.18 10.54 7.19
C VAL A 52 4.13 9.25 6.36
N TYR A 53 3.54 8.17 6.90
CA TYR A 53 3.40 6.92 6.15
C TYR A 53 2.54 7.07 4.90
N MET A 54 1.40 7.76 5.00
CA MET A 54 0.48 8.00 3.87
C MET A 54 1.09 8.89 2.79
N THR A 55 1.87 9.91 3.16
CA THR A 55 2.63 10.73 2.21
C THR A 55 3.64 9.87 1.45
N ASN A 56 4.37 8.98 2.13
CA ASN A 56 5.31 8.08 1.46
C ASN A 56 4.61 7.07 0.54
N LEU A 57 3.43 6.61 0.92
CA LEU A 57 2.60 5.72 0.10
C LEU A 57 2.14 6.43 -1.18
N ALA A 58 1.59 7.63 -1.06
CA ALA A 58 1.18 8.44 -2.19
C ALA A 58 2.36 8.80 -3.13
N VAL A 59 3.55 9.06 -2.58
CA VAL A 59 4.77 9.25 -3.39
C VAL A 59 5.12 7.97 -4.15
N ALA A 60 5.13 6.81 -3.50
CA ALA A 60 5.41 5.53 -4.16
C ALA A 60 4.40 5.23 -5.28
N ASP A 61 3.12 5.54 -5.07
CA ASP A 61 2.06 5.36 -6.05
C ASP A 61 2.20 6.32 -7.24
N LEU A 62 2.50 7.59 -7.00
CA LEU A 62 2.76 8.54 -8.09
C LEU A 62 3.99 8.13 -8.91
N CYS A 63 5.05 7.60 -8.28
CA CYS A 63 6.18 7.05 -9.01
C CYS A 63 5.75 5.89 -9.93
N LEU A 64 4.93 4.96 -9.45
CA LEU A 64 4.36 3.89 -10.28
C LEU A 64 3.55 4.47 -11.43
N LEU A 65 2.60 5.37 -11.15
CA LEU A 65 1.71 5.95 -12.15
C LEU A 65 2.49 6.67 -13.26
N CYS A 66 3.51 7.46 -12.90
CA CYS A 66 4.41 8.10 -13.86
C CYS A 66 5.21 7.10 -14.72
N SER A 67 5.42 5.87 -14.24
CA SER A 67 6.10 4.80 -14.99
C SER A 67 5.17 4.00 -15.92
N LEU A 68 3.85 4.06 -15.72
CA LEU A 68 2.88 3.30 -16.53
C LEU A 68 2.91 3.65 -18.03
N PRO A 69 3.05 4.91 -18.49
CA PRO A 69 3.16 5.23 -19.91
C PRO A 69 4.35 4.54 -20.59
N PHE A 70 5.49 4.48 -19.90
CA PHE A 70 6.70 3.80 -20.40
C PHE A 70 6.51 2.28 -20.45
N MET A 71 5.82 1.72 -19.46
CA MET A 71 5.39 0.32 -19.47
C MET A 71 4.49 0.02 -20.67
N LEU A 72 3.44 0.82 -20.90
CA LEU A 72 2.51 0.66 -22.02
C LEU A 72 3.21 0.78 -23.38
N TYR A 73 4.12 1.75 -23.52
CA TYR A 73 4.95 1.90 -24.72
C TYR A 73 5.80 0.65 -24.96
N SER A 74 6.43 0.11 -23.90
CA SER A 74 7.24 -1.10 -24.03
C SER A 74 6.42 -2.37 -24.29
N LEU A 75 5.13 -2.42 -23.95
CA LEU A 75 4.28 -3.56 -24.34
C LEU A 75 4.04 -3.61 -25.85
N ARG A 76 4.15 -2.47 -26.54
CA ARG A 76 4.01 -2.36 -28.00
C ARG A 76 5.32 -2.67 -28.73
N ASN A 77 6.47 -2.54 -28.07
CA ASN A 77 7.77 -2.70 -28.70
C ASN A 77 8.54 -3.89 -28.10
N THR A 78 9.05 -4.80 -28.93
CA THR A 78 9.89 -5.91 -28.48
C THR A 78 11.33 -5.44 -28.32
N SER A 79 11.59 -4.45 -27.47
CA SER A 79 12.95 -3.95 -27.20
C SER A 79 13.16 -3.78 -25.71
N ASP A 80 14.22 -4.39 -25.19
CA ASP A 80 14.59 -4.33 -23.78
C ASP A 80 15.30 -3.00 -23.49
N THR A 81 14.54 -1.92 -23.55
CA THR A 81 15.06 -0.55 -23.41
C THR A 81 15.39 -0.23 -21.94
N PRO A 82 16.36 0.66 -21.66
CA PRO A 82 16.64 1.12 -20.30
C PRO A 82 15.39 1.72 -19.61
N ALA A 83 14.53 2.39 -20.38
CA ALA A 83 13.26 2.93 -19.89
C ALA A 83 12.31 1.83 -19.40
N CYS A 84 12.26 0.69 -20.07
CA CYS A 84 11.44 -0.41 -19.61
C CYS A 84 12.01 -1.09 -18.36
N GLN A 85 13.33 -1.34 -18.31
CA GLN A 85 13.98 -1.90 -17.13
C GLN A 85 13.78 -0.99 -15.90
N LEU A 86 13.90 0.33 -16.09
CA LEU A 86 13.60 1.32 -15.06
C LEU A 86 12.13 1.25 -14.62
N SER A 87 11.19 1.15 -15.57
CA SER A 87 9.75 1.02 -15.27
C SER A 87 9.44 -0.26 -14.49
N GLN A 88 10.09 -1.37 -14.82
CA GLN A 88 10.00 -2.61 -14.06
C GLN A 88 10.59 -2.48 -12.65
N GLY A 89 11.71 -1.77 -12.51
CA GLY A 89 12.28 -1.44 -11.21
C GLY A 89 11.30 -0.64 -10.35
N ILE A 90 10.73 0.44 -10.89
CA ILE A 90 9.74 1.29 -10.20
C ILE A 90 8.51 0.47 -9.82
N TYR A 91 8.03 -0.40 -10.71
CA TYR A 91 6.91 -1.30 -10.43
C TYR A 91 7.17 -2.19 -9.21
N LEU A 92 8.34 -2.83 -9.14
CA LEU A 92 8.73 -3.66 -8.01
C LEU A 92 8.93 -2.84 -6.73
N VAL A 93 9.54 -1.66 -6.83
CA VAL A 93 9.71 -0.73 -5.71
C VAL A 93 8.35 -0.36 -5.14
N ASN A 94 7.39 0.07 -5.96
CA ASN A 94 6.04 0.41 -5.50
C ASN A 94 5.39 -0.78 -4.77
N ARG A 95 5.37 -1.98 -5.38
CA ARG A 95 4.78 -3.17 -4.75
C ARG A 95 5.33 -3.43 -3.35
N TYR A 96 6.66 -3.51 -3.21
CA TYR A 96 7.27 -3.82 -1.91
C TYR A 96 7.20 -2.64 -0.93
N MET A 97 7.24 -1.41 -1.43
CA MET A 97 7.09 -0.21 -0.60
C MET A 97 5.68 -0.11 -0.03
N SER A 98 4.64 -0.31 -0.84
CA SER A 98 3.24 -0.30 -0.38
C SER A 98 2.98 -1.41 0.64
N ILE A 99 3.45 -2.63 0.39
CA ILE A 99 3.40 -3.75 1.37
C ILE A 99 4.07 -3.35 2.70
N SER A 100 5.26 -2.77 2.63
CA SER A 100 6.05 -2.41 3.81
C SER A 100 5.43 -1.25 4.59
N LEU A 101 4.92 -0.23 3.90
CA LEU A 101 4.26 0.93 4.52
C LEU A 101 2.94 0.54 5.19
N VAL A 102 2.11 -0.27 4.53
CA VAL A 102 0.88 -0.82 5.15
C VAL A 102 1.20 -1.62 6.41
N THR A 103 2.28 -2.40 6.37
CA THR A 103 2.78 -3.15 7.54
C THR A 103 3.24 -2.21 8.65
N ALA A 104 4.01 -1.16 8.33
CA ALA A 104 4.45 -0.16 9.29
C ALA A 104 3.26 0.56 9.93
N ILE A 105 2.22 0.90 9.16
CA ILE A 105 0.98 1.50 9.68
C ILE A 105 0.27 0.54 10.64
N ALA A 106 0.18 -0.75 10.30
CA ALA A 106 -0.43 -1.76 11.18
C ALA A 106 0.34 -1.91 12.51
N VAL A 107 1.66 -1.92 12.46
CA VAL A 107 2.53 -1.97 13.64
C VAL A 107 2.40 -0.69 14.48
N ASP A 108 2.43 0.48 13.85
CA ASP A 108 2.23 1.78 14.51
C ASP A 108 0.92 1.79 15.29
N ARG A 109 -0.17 1.33 14.67
CA ARG A 109 -1.49 1.24 15.30
C ARG A 109 -1.54 0.22 16.43
N TYR A 110 -0.92 -0.93 16.25
CA TYR A 110 -0.81 -1.93 17.31
C TYR A 110 -0.07 -1.38 18.54
N VAL A 111 1.07 -0.72 18.35
CA VAL A 111 1.85 -0.13 19.45
C VAL A 111 1.04 0.97 20.15
N ALA A 112 0.36 1.82 19.39
CA ALA A 112 -0.49 2.89 19.91
C ALA A 112 -1.59 2.37 20.86
N VAL A 113 -2.26 1.29 20.46
CA VAL A 113 -3.44 0.76 21.17
C VAL A 113 -3.04 -0.17 22.31
N ARG A 114 -2.10 -1.09 22.08
CA ARG A 114 -1.72 -2.11 23.05
C ARG A 114 -0.76 -1.58 24.12
N HIS A 115 0.15 -0.69 23.74
CA HIS A 115 1.30 -0.26 24.56
C HIS A 115 1.43 1.26 24.64
N PRO A 116 0.45 1.98 25.22
CA PRO A 116 0.40 3.45 25.21
C PRO A 116 1.63 4.13 25.83
N MET A 117 2.23 3.53 26.87
CA MET A 117 3.45 4.06 27.49
C MET A 117 4.65 4.00 26.55
N ARG A 118 4.84 2.86 25.85
CA ARG A 118 5.89 2.74 24.81
C ARG A 118 5.59 3.59 23.58
N ALA A 119 4.32 3.71 23.22
CA ALA A 119 3.87 4.55 22.12
C ALA A 119 4.32 6.01 22.30
N ARG A 120 4.30 6.53 23.54
CA ARG A 120 4.76 7.89 23.85
C ARG A 120 6.25 8.11 23.59
N GLU A 121 7.06 7.07 23.68
CA GLU A 121 8.53 7.14 23.48
C GLU A 121 8.95 6.78 22.05
N LEU A 122 8.24 5.82 21.43
CA LEU A 122 8.60 5.23 20.13
C LEU A 122 7.86 5.84 18.94
N ARG A 123 6.81 6.63 19.17
CA ARG A 123 6.02 7.25 18.11
C ARG A 123 6.24 8.75 18.10
N SER A 124 6.72 9.21 16.96
CA SER A 124 6.78 10.60 16.58
C SER A 124 6.86 10.68 15.06
N PRO A 125 6.45 11.80 14.44
CA PRO A 125 6.59 11.99 13.00
C PRO A 125 8.03 11.80 12.51
N ARG A 126 9.02 12.17 13.34
CA ARG A 126 10.46 11.97 13.03
C ARG A 126 10.84 10.50 13.02
N GLN A 127 10.37 9.70 13.99
CA GLN A 127 10.58 8.25 14.00
C GLN A 127 9.87 7.57 12.82
N ALA A 128 8.65 7.97 12.50
CA ALA A 128 7.94 7.48 11.32
C ALA A 128 8.69 7.80 10.02
N ALA A 129 9.27 9.00 9.91
CA ALA A 129 10.09 9.37 8.77
C ALA A 129 11.38 8.53 8.69
N ALA A 130 12.05 8.28 9.82
CA ALA A 130 13.22 7.41 9.88
C ALA A 130 12.88 5.97 9.44
N VAL A 131 11.72 5.43 9.87
CA VAL A 131 11.22 4.14 9.41
C VAL A 131 10.97 4.16 7.90
N CYS A 132 10.32 5.19 7.35
CA CYS A 132 10.10 5.30 5.91
C CYS A 132 11.41 5.33 5.12
N VAL A 133 12.40 6.12 5.57
CA VAL A 133 13.73 6.17 4.94
C VAL A 133 14.41 4.79 4.97
N ALA A 134 14.37 4.10 6.12
CA ALA A 134 14.91 2.76 6.23
C ALA A 134 14.22 1.77 5.27
N LEU A 135 12.88 1.84 5.15
CA LEU A 135 12.12 1.02 4.21
C LEU A 135 12.52 1.29 2.76
N TRP A 136 12.63 2.57 2.35
CA TRP A 136 13.11 2.94 1.02
C TRP A 136 14.49 2.36 0.73
N VAL A 137 15.43 2.52 1.66
CA VAL A 137 16.80 1.99 1.52
C VAL A 137 16.77 0.48 1.37
N VAL A 138 16.04 -0.24 2.23
CA VAL A 138 15.96 -1.71 2.20
C VAL A 138 15.32 -2.20 0.90
N VAL A 139 14.19 -1.63 0.49
CA VAL A 139 13.48 -2.03 -0.73
C VAL A 139 14.35 -1.76 -1.96
N VAL A 140 14.88 -0.55 -2.12
CA VAL A 140 15.70 -0.20 -3.27
C VAL A 140 16.99 -1.01 -3.29
N ALA A 141 17.70 -1.15 -2.17
CA ALA A 141 18.92 -1.94 -2.09
C ALA A 141 18.67 -3.42 -2.45
N SER A 142 17.59 -4.02 -1.95
CA SER A 142 17.25 -5.42 -2.25
C SER A 142 17.03 -5.65 -3.75
N LEU A 143 16.36 -4.69 -4.43
CA LEU A 143 16.09 -4.77 -5.86
C LEU A 143 17.34 -4.48 -6.70
N VAL A 144 18.20 -3.54 -6.26
CA VAL A 144 19.50 -3.29 -6.91
C VAL A 144 20.41 -4.51 -6.80
N VAL A 145 20.50 -5.15 -5.63
CA VAL A 145 21.26 -6.40 -5.45
C VAL A 145 20.72 -7.48 -6.38
N ARG A 146 19.39 -7.64 -6.46
CA ARG A 146 18.77 -8.60 -7.37
C ARG A 146 19.10 -8.32 -8.83
N TRP A 147 19.10 -7.05 -9.23
CA TRP A 147 19.50 -6.62 -10.58
C TRP A 147 20.97 -6.95 -10.86
N ARG A 148 21.88 -6.62 -9.94
CA ARG A 148 23.32 -6.89 -10.03
C ARG A 148 23.63 -8.39 -10.10
N LEU A 149 22.89 -9.22 -9.37
CA LEU A 149 23.07 -10.68 -9.34
C LEU A 149 22.51 -11.38 -10.60
N GLY A 150 21.97 -10.64 -11.58
CA GLY A 150 21.39 -11.25 -12.78
C GLY A 150 20.18 -12.15 -12.48
N LEU A 151 19.56 -11.99 -11.31
CA LEU A 151 18.32 -12.68 -10.92
C LEU A 151 17.09 -12.02 -11.56
N GLN A 152 17.32 -11.22 -12.61
CA GLN A 152 16.28 -10.78 -13.52
C GLN A 152 15.98 -11.91 -14.48
N GLU A 153 14.70 -12.17 -14.67
CA GLU A 153 14.26 -13.05 -15.74
C GLU A 153 14.39 -12.33 -17.06
N GLY A 154 14.82 -13.05 -18.10
CA GLY A 154 15.35 -12.55 -19.37
C GLY A 154 14.53 -11.48 -20.10
N GLY A 155 15.05 -10.96 -21.22
CA GLY A 155 14.55 -9.74 -21.84
C GLY A 155 13.24 -9.80 -22.65
N PHE A 156 12.82 -8.58 -23.03
CA PHE A 156 11.55 -8.05 -23.56
C PHE A 156 10.49 -7.76 -22.50
N CYS A 157 10.98 -7.21 -21.39
CA CYS A 157 10.35 -6.47 -20.31
C CYS A 157 8.83 -6.64 -20.03
N PHE A 158 8.50 -7.14 -18.83
CA PHE A 158 7.19 -7.66 -18.38
C PHE A 158 6.66 -8.90 -19.13
N ARG A 159 7.19 -9.23 -20.30
CA ARG A 159 6.75 -10.36 -21.14
C ARG A 159 7.61 -11.61 -21.03
N SER A 160 8.72 -11.54 -20.31
CA SER A 160 9.59 -12.69 -20.12
C SER A 160 9.04 -13.62 -19.04
N HIS A 161 8.45 -14.71 -19.51
CA HIS A 161 7.88 -15.79 -18.69
C HIS A 161 8.85 -16.96 -18.51
N THR A 162 10.11 -16.77 -18.91
CA THR A 162 11.09 -17.84 -18.98
C THR A 162 12.04 -17.77 -17.79
N ARG A 163 11.63 -18.52 -16.76
CA ARG A 163 12.38 -19.03 -15.60
C ARG A 163 12.27 -18.21 -14.33
N HIS A 164 11.13 -18.35 -13.64
CA HIS A 164 11.08 -18.05 -12.22
C HIS A 164 12.07 -18.93 -11.46
N ASN A 165 13.24 -18.36 -11.19
CA ASN A 165 14.23 -18.98 -10.34
C ASN A 165 13.62 -19.17 -8.95
N PHE A 166 13.86 -20.32 -8.32
CA PHE A 166 13.33 -20.63 -6.99
C PHE A 166 13.61 -19.50 -6.01
N SER A 167 14.85 -18.99 -5.97
CA SER A 167 15.28 -17.87 -5.12
C SER A 167 14.48 -16.57 -5.35
N THR A 168 14.08 -16.29 -6.59
CA THR A 168 13.26 -15.12 -6.95
C THR A 168 11.84 -15.24 -6.38
N ILE A 169 11.23 -16.43 -6.51
CA ILE A 169 9.90 -16.65 -5.95
C ILE A 169 9.98 -16.65 -4.44
N THR A 170 10.94 -17.35 -3.84
CA THR A 170 11.12 -17.39 -2.38
C THR A 170 11.28 -16.00 -1.79
N PHE A 171 12.08 -15.12 -2.41
CA PHE A 171 12.20 -13.72 -1.98
C PHE A 171 10.86 -13.00 -2.04
N SER A 172 10.10 -13.16 -3.14
CA SER A 172 8.77 -12.53 -3.27
C SER A 172 7.77 -13.05 -2.24
N LEU A 173 7.78 -14.36 -1.97
CA LEU A 173 6.89 -14.98 -0.99
C LEU A 173 7.27 -14.55 0.43
N LEU A 174 8.56 -14.51 0.77
CA LEU A 174 9.01 -14.03 2.07
C LEU A 174 8.67 -12.54 2.26
N GLY A 175 8.92 -11.74 1.22
CA GLY A 175 8.58 -10.31 1.18
C GLY A 175 7.08 -10.02 1.22
N PHE A 176 6.21 -11.04 1.18
CA PHE A 176 4.76 -10.88 1.30
C PHE A 176 4.17 -11.57 2.53
N TYR A 177 4.47 -12.86 2.76
CA TYR A 177 3.85 -13.62 3.84
C TYR A 177 4.31 -13.16 5.23
N LEU A 178 5.56 -12.70 5.36
CA LEU A 178 6.03 -12.12 6.62
C LEU A 178 5.26 -10.82 6.94
N PRO A 179 5.19 -9.82 6.02
CA PRO A 179 4.29 -8.68 6.15
C PRO A 179 2.82 -9.05 6.42
N LEU A 180 2.25 -10.01 5.70
CA LEU A 180 0.88 -10.47 5.90
C LEU A 180 0.65 -10.97 7.33
N ALA A 181 1.54 -11.82 7.83
CA ALA A 181 1.46 -12.34 9.20
C ALA A 181 1.50 -11.21 10.23
N ILE A 182 2.38 -10.23 10.04
CA ILE A 182 2.48 -9.05 10.91
C ILE A 182 1.19 -8.23 10.86
N VAL A 183 0.67 -7.89 9.67
CA VAL A 183 -0.55 -7.09 9.51
C VAL A 183 -1.75 -7.80 10.14
N VAL A 184 -1.92 -9.10 9.90
CA VAL A 184 -3.00 -9.90 10.49
C VAL A 184 -2.87 -9.93 12.02
N PHE A 185 -1.69 -10.24 12.54
CA PHE A 185 -1.45 -10.25 13.98
C PHE A 185 -1.75 -8.89 14.62
N CYS A 186 -1.18 -7.81 14.08
CA CYS A 186 -1.40 -6.45 14.58
C CYS A 186 -2.89 -6.07 14.54
N SER A 187 -3.58 -6.39 13.45
CA SER A 187 -5.01 -6.08 13.29
C SER A 187 -5.86 -6.83 14.31
N LEU A 188 -5.61 -8.14 14.51
CA LEU A 188 -6.31 -8.93 15.52
C LEU A 188 -6.07 -8.39 16.93
N GLN A 189 -4.83 -8.05 17.27
CA GLN A 189 -4.49 -7.50 18.59
C GLN A 189 -5.10 -6.13 18.85
N VAL A 190 -5.21 -5.28 17.82
CA VAL A 190 -5.95 -4.02 17.93
C VAL A 190 -7.40 -4.33 18.28
N VAL A 191 -8.06 -5.21 17.53
CA VAL A 191 -9.46 -5.57 17.80
C VAL A 191 -9.66 -6.15 19.20
N THR A 192 -8.81 -7.07 19.65
CA THR A 192 -8.97 -7.70 20.98
C THR A 192 -8.85 -6.69 22.11
N VAL A 193 -7.89 -5.77 22.06
CA VAL A 193 -7.73 -4.73 23.09
C VAL A 193 -8.96 -3.83 23.14
N LEU A 194 -9.50 -3.46 21.99
CA LEU A 194 -10.63 -2.53 21.91
C LEU A 194 -11.94 -3.18 22.36
N VAL A 195 -12.11 -4.47 22.12
CA VAL A 195 -13.24 -5.23 22.66
C VAL A 195 -13.13 -5.42 24.17
N GLN A 196 -11.92 -5.65 24.69
CA GLN A 196 -11.68 -5.89 26.12
C GLN A 196 -11.69 -4.61 26.96
N ARG A 197 -11.43 -3.44 26.36
CA ARG A 197 -11.42 -2.14 27.05
C ARG A 197 -12.43 -1.19 26.40
N PRO A 198 -13.75 -1.43 26.60
CA PRO A 198 -14.75 -0.46 26.20
C PRO A 198 -14.51 0.84 26.95
N THR A 199 -14.22 1.90 26.21
CA THR A 199 -13.99 3.23 26.77
C THR A 199 -15.29 3.78 27.34
N THR A 200 -15.26 4.23 28.59
CA THR A 200 -16.40 4.88 29.26
C THR A 200 -16.73 6.25 28.67
N ASP A 201 -15.76 6.88 28.00
CA ASP A 201 -15.95 8.12 27.24
C ASP A 201 -16.37 7.82 25.80
N VAL A 202 -17.53 8.36 25.40
CA VAL A 202 -18.11 8.22 24.05
C VAL A 202 -17.18 8.81 22.98
N ALA A 203 -16.47 9.90 23.29
CA ALA A 203 -15.54 10.52 22.36
C ALA A 203 -14.31 9.62 22.09
N GLN A 204 -13.82 8.96 23.14
CA GLN A 204 -12.70 8.02 23.02
C GLN A 204 -13.13 6.70 22.36
N ALA A 205 -14.39 6.27 22.54
CA ALA A 205 -14.97 5.13 21.84
C ALA A 205 -15.06 5.37 20.34
N GLU A 206 -15.43 6.59 19.95
CA GLU A 206 -15.55 6.96 18.55
C GLU A 206 -14.19 7.07 17.84
N ALA A 207 -13.20 7.72 18.48
CA ALA A 207 -11.83 7.78 17.97
C ALA A 207 -11.23 6.38 17.78
N THR A 208 -11.48 5.49 18.75
CA THR A 208 -11.09 4.08 18.71
C THR A 208 -11.75 3.33 17.54
N ARG A 209 -13.06 3.49 17.34
CA ARG A 209 -13.79 2.86 16.24
C ARG A 209 -13.32 3.35 14.87
N LYS A 210 -12.90 4.62 14.77
CA LYS A 210 -12.31 5.20 13.55
C LYS A 210 -10.95 4.57 13.24
N ALA A 211 -10.07 4.48 14.25
CA ALA A 211 -8.78 3.79 14.12
C ALA A 211 -8.96 2.32 13.67
N THR A 212 -9.95 1.61 14.21
CA THR A 212 -10.28 0.23 13.79
C THR A 212 -10.74 0.15 12.34
N ARG A 213 -11.57 1.09 11.87
CA ARG A 213 -12.01 1.11 10.45
C ARG A 213 -10.82 1.34 9.52
N MET A 214 -9.88 2.21 9.89
CA MET A 214 -8.66 2.42 9.12
C MET A 214 -7.80 1.15 9.03
N VAL A 215 -7.61 0.44 10.16
CA VAL A 215 -6.86 -0.83 10.18
C VAL A 215 -7.52 -1.89 9.30
N TRP A 216 -8.85 -2.04 9.36
CA TRP A 216 -9.58 -2.98 8.50
C TRP A 216 -9.54 -2.59 7.03
N ALA A 217 -9.64 -1.30 6.71
CA ALA A 217 -9.50 -0.82 5.35
C ALA A 217 -8.12 -1.18 4.79
N ASN A 218 -7.05 -0.91 5.53
CA ASN A 218 -5.68 -1.24 5.14
C ASN A 218 -5.49 -2.75 4.93
N LEU A 219 -6.01 -3.58 5.85
CA LEU A 219 -5.95 -5.04 5.71
C LEU A 219 -6.75 -5.52 4.49
N ALA A 220 -7.93 -4.97 4.24
CA ALA A 220 -8.76 -5.33 3.09
C ALA A 220 -8.05 -4.99 1.77
N VAL A 221 -7.50 -3.77 1.64
CA VAL A 221 -6.73 -3.35 0.45
C VAL A 221 -5.53 -4.27 0.26
N PHE A 222 -4.77 -4.54 1.33
CA PHE A 222 -3.62 -5.43 1.28
C PHE A 222 -3.98 -6.84 0.77
N VAL A 223 -5.04 -7.43 1.34
CA VAL A 223 -5.49 -8.78 0.96
C VAL A 223 -6.03 -8.80 -0.46
N ILE A 224 -6.86 -7.83 -0.85
CA ILE A 224 -7.48 -7.79 -2.19
C ILE A 224 -6.41 -7.59 -3.28
N CYS A 225 -5.46 -6.68 -3.06
CA CYS A 225 -4.47 -6.34 -4.07
C CYS A 225 -3.31 -7.33 -4.13
N PHE A 226 -2.76 -7.76 -3.00
CA PHE A 226 -1.49 -8.50 -3.01
C PHE A 226 -1.65 -10.01 -2.82
N LEU A 227 -2.63 -10.49 -2.05
CA LEU A 227 -2.77 -11.94 -1.77
C LEU A 227 -2.99 -12.79 -3.03
N PRO A 228 -3.85 -12.42 -4.00
CA PRO A 228 -4.14 -13.27 -5.16
C PRO A 228 -2.89 -13.60 -5.96
N LEU A 229 -2.00 -12.61 -6.17
CA LEU A 229 -0.76 -12.82 -6.90
C LEU A 229 0.17 -13.80 -6.19
N HIS A 230 0.38 -13.61 -4.89
CA HIS A 230 1.28 -14.45 -4.12
C HIS A 230 0.74 -15.87 -3.95
N VAL A 231 -0.58 -16.05 -3.88
CA VAL A 231 -1.22 -17.37 -3.94
C VAL A 231 -0.92 -18.07 -5.26
N VAL A 232 -1.05 -17.38 -6.40
CA VAL A 232 -0.74 -17.97 -7.72
C VAL A 232 0.74 -18.39 -7.79
N LEU A 233 1.67 -17.55 -7.31
CA LEU A 233 3.09 -17.87 -7.24
C LEU A 233 3.35 -19.10 -6.35
N THR A 234 2.73 -19.17 -5.17
CA THR A 234 2.86 -20.31 -4.25
C THR A 234 2.35 -21.60 -4.89
N VAL A 235 1.18 -21.56 -5.52
CA VAL A 235 0.59 -22.73 -6.21
C VAL A 235 1.45 -23.17 -7.39
N GLN A 236 2.03 -22.23 -8.13
CA GLN A 236 2.93 -22.54 -9.25
C GLN A 236 4.17 -23.32 -8.78
N VAL A 237 4.78 -22.90 -7.67
CA VAL A 237 5.96 -23.58 -7.10
C VAL A 237 5.58 -24.92 -6.51
N SER A 238 4.48 -24.99 -5.75
CA SER A 238 4.10 -26.21 -5.04
C SER A 238 3.70 -27.34 -5.99
N LEU A 239 3.04 -27.01 -7.10
CA LEU A 239 2.60 -28.01 -8.08
C LEU A 239 3.71 -28.42 -9.06
N GLY A 240 4.72 -27.57 -9.30
CA GLY A 240 5.88 -27.90 -10.15
C GLY A 240 5.53 -28.33 -11.58
N LEU A 241 4.32 -28.02 -12.06
CA LEU A 241 3.79 -28.53 -13.32
C LEU A 241 4.49 -27.85 -14.51
N ASN A 242 5.12 -28.66 -15.36
CA ASN A 242 5.88 -28.19 -16.52
C ASN A 242 5.14 -28.37 -17.86
N THR A 243 3.84 -28.69 -17.84
CA THR A 243 3.04 -28.82 -19.05
C THR A 243 2.75 -27.45 -19.69
N CYS A 244 2.57 -27.40 -21.01
CA CYS A 244 2.25 -26.14 -21.69
C CYS A 244 0.92 -25.53 -21.22
N ALA A 245 -0.09 -26.38 -20.93
CA ALA A 245 -1.37 -25.93 -20.38
C ALA A 245 -1.23 -25.29 -18.98
N ALA A 246 -0.39 -25.86 -18.11
CA ALA A 246 -0.10 -25.28 -16.81
C ALA A 246 0.63 -23.94 -16.94
N ARG A 247 1.68 -23.88 -17.77
CA ARG A 247 2.43 -22.63 -18.03
C ARG A 247 1.53 -21.51 -18.56
N TYR A 248 0.63 -21.83 -19.49
CA TYR A 248 -0.34 -20.87 -20.02
C TYR A 248 -1.31 -20.39 -18.93
N THR A 249 -1.87 -21.30 -18.14
CA THR A 249 -2.78 -20.98 -17.04
C THR A 249 -2.11 -20.09 -15.99
N PHE A 250 -0.91 -20.45 -15.53
CA PHE A 250 -0.16 -19.66 -14.55
C PHE A 250 0.25 -18.29 -15.10
N SER A 251 0.73 -18.20 -16.34
CA SER A 251 1.07 -16.92 -16.96
C SER A 251 -0.13 -15.96 -17.00
N ARG A 252 -1.31 -16.48 -17.39
CA ARG A 252 -2.54 -15.70 -17.45
C ARG A 252 -3.01 -15.29 -16.05
N ALA A 253 -2.96 -16.21 -15.08
CA ALA A 253 -3.33 -15.93 -13.68
C ALA A 253 -2.40 -14.89 -13.04
N LEU A 254 -1.09 -15.02 -13.22
CA LEU A 254 -0.08 -14.05 -12.73
C LEU A 254 -0.29 -12.67 -13.35
N SER A 255 -0.65 -12.61 -14.63
CA SER A 255 -0.91 -11.34 -15.31
C SER A 255 -2.15 -10.65 -14.77
N ILE A 256 -3.27 -11.37 -14.63
CA ILE A 256 -4.52 -10.84 -14.07
C ILE A 256 -4.31 -10.38 -12.62
N THR A 257 -3.68 -11.22 -11.80
CA THR A 257 -3.45 -10.90 -10.38
C THR A 257 -2.41 -9.80 -10.19
N SER A 258 -1.44 -9.66 -11.08
CA SER A 258 -0.54 -8.50 -11.10
C SER A 258 -1.31 -7.21 -11.38
N ARG A 259 -2.25 -7.21 -12.34
CA ARG A 259 -3.12 -6.04 -12.58
C ARG A 259 -4.01 -5.71 -11.39
N LEU A 260 -4.54 -6.72 -10.70
CA LEU A 260 -5.28 -6.50 -9.45
C LEU A 260 -4.41 -5.87 -8.35
N SER A 261 -3.14 -6.25 -8.29
CA SER A 261 -2.16 -5.62 -7.39
C SER A 261 -1.89 -4.16 -7.75
N ASP A 262 -1.95 -3.79 -9.04
CA ASP A 262 -1.77 -2.40 -9.50
C ASP A 262 -2.91 -1.50 -8.99
N ALA A 263 -4.10 -2.06 -8.73
CA ALA A 263 -5.24 -1.33 -8.16
C ALA A 263 -4.93 -0.69 -6.79
N ASN A 264 -3.90 -1.18 -6.09
CA ASN A 264 -3.47 -0.66 -4.79
C ASN A 264 -3.31 0.87 -4.83
N CYS A 265 -2.69 1.40 -5.89
CA CYS A 265 -2.43 2.83 -6.01
C CYS A 265 -3.69 3.70 -6.01
N CYS A 266 -4.85 3.13 -6.32
CA CYS A 266 -6.14 3.83 -6.26
C CYS A 266 -6.88 3.51 -4.96
N LEU A 267 -6.79 2.27 -4.48
CA LEU A 267 -7.50 1.84 -3.27
C LEU A 267 -6.92 2.45 -1.99
N ASP A 268 -5.66 2.90 -2.01
CA ASP A 268 -5.05 3.68 -0.92
C ASP A 268 -5.78 5.00 -0.65
N ALA A 269 -6.59 5.50 -1.60
CA ALA A 269 -7.48 6.64 -1.38
C ALA A 269 -8.54 6.41 -0.29
N ILE A 270 -8.94 5.16 -0.04
CA ILE A 270 -9.83 4.82 1.08
C ILE A 270 -9.15 5.17 2.41
N CYS A 271 -7.86 4.88 2.51
CA CYS A 271 -7.03 5.17 3.67
C CYS A 271 -6.87 6.69 3.85
N TYR A 272 -6.67 7.42 2.74
CA TYR A 272 -6.59 8.88 2.73
C TYR A 272 -7.89 9.54 3.19
N TYR A 273 -9.05 9.01 2.76
CA TYR A 273 -10.36 9.51 3.19
C TYR A 273 -10.53 9.42 4.71
N TYR A 274 -10.23 8.27 5.32
CA TYR A 274 -10.33 8.10 6.77
C TYR A 274 -9.41 9.08 7.51
N MET A 275 -8.18 9.25 7.04
CA MET A 275 -7.22 10.17 7.64
C MET A 275 -7.65 11.65 7.49
N ALA A 276 -8.16 12.05 6.33
CA ALA A 276 -8.64 13.41 6.10
C ALA A 276 -9.84 13.74 7.00
N ARG A 277 -10.73 12.76 7.21
CA ARG A 277 -11.89 12.91 8.09
C ARG A 277 -11.47 13.08 9.56
N GLU A 278 -10.50 12.29 10.03
CA GLU A 278 -9.95 12.45 11.39
C GLU A 278 -9.39 13.87 11.61
N PHE A 279 -8.72 14.44 10.61
CA PHE A 279 -8.18 15.80 10.72
C PHE A 279 -9.26 16.88 10.73
N GLN A 280 -10.24 16.80 9.84
CA GLN A 280 -11.34 17.78 9.78
C GLN A 280 -12.09 17.87 11.12
N GLU A 281 -12.33 16.72 11.75
CA GLU A 281 -13.02 16.64 13.04
C GLU A 281 -12.16 17.15 14.22
N ALA A 282 -10.84 16.92 14.19
CA ALA A 282 -9.93 17.48 15.18
C ALA A 282 -9.89 19.02 15.11
N SER A 283 -9.89 19.59 13.89
CA SER A 283 -9.91 21.04 13.68
C SER A 283 -11.22 21.70 14.11
N THR A 284 -12.38 21.05 13.90
CA THR A 284 -13.68 21.59 14.35
C THR A 284 -13.82 21.56 15.87
N SER A 285 -13.36 20.49 16.53
CA SER A 285 -13.34 20.39 18.00
C SER A 285 -12.48 21.49 18.65
N ALA A 286 -11.29 21.77 18.09
CA ALA A 286 -10.40 22.84 18.56
C ALA A 286 -10.97 24.26 18.37
N THR A 287 -11.89 24.43 17.41
CA THR A 287 -12.56 25.72 17.15
C THR A 287 -13.75 25.92 18.10
N SER A 288 -14.49 24.85 18.41
CA SER A 288 -15.62 24.89 19.35
C SER A 288 -15.19 25.15 20.80
N SER A 289 -14.00 24.70 21.22
CA SER A 289 -13.49 24.99 22.57
C SER A 289 -13.02 26.43 22.78
N LYS A 290 -12.94 27.25 21.72
CA LYS A 290 -12.51 28.67 21.78
C LYS A 290 -13.67 29.65 21.88
N THR A 291 -14.91 29.19 21.95
CA THR A 291 -16.07 30.06 22.22
C THR A 291 -16.05 30.44 23.71
N PRO A 292 -15.91 31.73 24.10
CA PRO A 292 -15.90 32.10 25.49
C PRO A 292 -17.29 31.91 26.08
N HIS A 293 -17.38 31.11 27.14
CA HIS A 293 -18.55 31.05 28.01
C HIS A 293 -18.71 32.44 28.64
N ARG A 294 -19.61 33.27 28.10
CA ARG A 294 -20.01 34.53 28.73
C ARG A 294 -20.80 34.17 29.98
N SER A 295 -20.15 34.18 31.13
CA SER A 295 -20.77 34.04 32.45
C SER A 295 -21.74 35.21 32.66
N GLN A 296 -23.04 34.94 32.62
CA GLN A 296 -24.05 35.81 33.22
C GLN A 296 -24.17 35.43 34.69
N ASP A 297 -23.30 35.99 35.53
CA ASP A 297 -23.51 36.12 36.96
C ASP A 297 -23.46 37.61 37.30
N SER A 298 -24.64 38.26 37.28
CA SER A 298 -24.91 39.52 37.97
C SER A 298 -26.37 39.89 37.77
N GLN A 299 -27.22 39.52 38.74
CA GLN A 299 -28.26 40.38 39.33
C GLN A 299 -29.14 39.53 40.26
N SER A 300 -28.67 39.34 41.50
CA SER A 300 -29.56 39.17 42.64
C SER A 300 -28.81 39.65 43.88
N LEU A 301 -29.05 40.90 44.28
CA LEU A 301 -28.88 41.43 45.66
C LEU A 301 -29.01 42.96 45.63
N THR A 302 -30.23 43.45 45.79
CA THR A 302 -30.51 44.69 46.52
C THR A 302 -31.87 44.52 47.19
N LEU A 303 -31.81 44.00 48.43
CA LEU A 303 -32.82 44.20 49.46
C LEU A 303 -32.08 44.89 50.60
N THR A 304 -32.13 46.22 50.62
CA THR A 304 -32.17 47.10 51.79
C THR A 304 -32.26 48.55 51.32
#